data_AF-A0A4Y9YTE5-F1
#
_entry.id   AF-A0A4Y9YTE5-F1
#
_cell.length_a   1.000
_cell.length_b   1.000
_cell.length_c   1.000
_cell.angle_alpha   90.00
_cell.angle_beta   90.00
_cell.angle_gamma   90.00
#
_symmetry.space_group_name_H-M   'P 1'
#
loop_
_entity.id
_entity.type
_entity.pdbx_description
1 polymer ?
#
loop_
_entity_poly.entity_id
_entity_poly.type
_entity_poly.pdbx_seq_one_letter_code
_entity_poly.pdbx_strand_id
1 'polypeptide(L)'
;MSAPNTFTRSSASESSWYGESAHNSTMRSQHMLARTGMPLNEYGLPLCSYRYHMLQLEDLEIQKSISKIGQDFEDGILDFNQWRVLVRHWRDKERAIAEQMDEEMETGPQSLNEVLQSWGYTDEQATLIFRQNLDMRLENRSRSKRHLYGRNVRGD
;
A
#
# COMPACT_ATOMS: atom_id res chain seq x y z
N MET A 1 16.24 -14.79 57.92
CA MET A 1 14.99 -15.11 58.64
C MET A 1 13.91 -15.28 57.59
N SER A 2 13.48 -16.52 57.36
CA SER A 2 12.41 -16.87 56.45
C SER A 2 11.08 -16.79 57.18
N ALA A 3 10.04 -16.28 56.53
CA ALA A 3 8.65 -16.51 56.93
C ALA A 3 7.79 -16.77 55.67
N PRO A 4 6.81 -17.68 55.76
CA PRO A 4 6.20 -18.35 54.62
C PRO A 4 4.81 -17.79 54.30
N ASN A 5 4.38 -17.84 53.03
CA ASN A 5 2.96 -17.66 52.69
C ASN A 5 2.34 -18.99 52.27
N THR A 6 1.29 -19.29 53.02
CA THR A 6 0.42 -20.45 53.03
C THR A 6 -0.50 -20.52 51.81
N PHE A 7 -0.71 -21.76 51.38
CA PHE A 7 -1.74 -22.25 50.48
C PHE A 7 -3.17 -21.77 50.80
N THR A 8 -4.00 -21.55 49.79
CA THR A 8 -5.44 -21.95 49.68
C THR A 8 -5.87 -21.76 48.20
N ARG A 9 -5.92 -22.79 47.36
CA ARG A 9 -7.02 -23.74 47.06
C ARG A 9 -8.24 -23.14 46.34
N SER A 10 -8.28 -23.41 45.02
CA SER A 10 -9.40 -23.90 44.19
C SER A 10 -10.67 -23.06 43.99
N SER A 11 -10.93 -22.70 42.73
CA SER A 11 -12.27 -22.84 42.12
C SER A 11 -12.14 -23.17 40.63
N ALA A 12 -12.71 -24.32 40.27
CA ALA A 12 -12.96 -24.73 38.90
C ALA A 12 -14.14 -23.94 38.33
N SER A 13 -14.14 -23.71 37.02
CA SER A 13 -15.36 -23.51 36.25
C SER A 13 -15.13 -24.11 34.88
N GLU A 14 -15.55 -25.37 34.75
CA GLU A 14 -15.92 -25.95 33.46
C GLU A 14 -17.06 -25.10 32.88
N SER A 15 -16.89 -24.65 31.64
CA SER A 15 -18.03 -24.36 30.78
C SER A 15 -17.80 -25.05 29.45
N SER A 16 -18.53 -26.15 29.30
CA SER A 16 -18.71 -26.89 28.06
C SER A 16 -19.52 -26.06 27.07
N TRP A 17 -19.10 -26.01 25.81
CA TRP A 17 -20.02 -25.76 24.70
C TRP A 17 -19.64 -26.66 23.53
N TYR A 18 -20.40 -27.74 23.38
CA TYR A 18 -20.62 -28.39 22.09
C TYR A 18 -21.66 -27.56 21.33
N GLY A 19 -21.44 -27.37 20.03
CA GLY A 19 -22.40 -26.68 19.17
C GLY A 19 -21.79 -26.34 17.81
N GLU A 20 -21.63 -27.35 16.96
CA GLU A 20 -21.47 -27.18 15.52
C GLU A 20 -22.58 -26.27 14.96
N SER A 21 -22.20 -25.17 14.29
CA SER A 21 -22.97 -24.62 13.17
C SER A 21 -22.13 -23.62 12.36
N ALA A 22 -21.73 -24.10 11.17
CA ALA A 22 -21.60 -23.37 9.93
C ALA A 22 -21.20 -21.89 9.97
N HIS A 23 -19.91 -21.57 9.93
CA HIS A 23 -19.42 -20.40 9.20
C HIS A 23 -17.99 -20.64 8.68
N ASN A 24 -17.89 -21.24 7.50
CA ASN A 24 -16.68 -21.22 6.64
C ASN A 24 -16.45 -19.81 6.06
N SER A 25 -16.46 -18.77 6.89
CA SER A 25 -16.33 -17.37 6.49
C SER A 25 -15.02 -16.72 6.97
N THR A 26 -14.16 -17.46 7.66
CA THR A 26 -12.97 -16.88 8.31
C THR A 26 -11.68 -17.05 7.51
N MET A 27 -11.67 -17.86 6.45
CA MET A 27 -10.48 -18.12 5.63
C MET A 27 -10.38 -17.33 4.31
N ARG A 28 -11.14 -16.24 4.15
CA ARG A 28 -11.01 -15.38 2.94
C ARG A 28 -10.57 -13.94 3.21
N SER A 29 -10.43 -13.55 4.48
CA SER A 29 -10.01 -12.20 4.85
C SER A 29 -8.50 -12.06 5.12
N GLN A 30 -7.73 -13.15 5.10
CA GLN A 30 -6.33 -13.16 5.55
C GLN A 30 -5.28 -13.08 4.43
N HIS A 31 -5.67 -12.85 3.17
CA HIS A 31 -4.71 -12.57 2.08
C HIS A 31 -4.71 -11.10 1.62
N MET A 32 -5.24 -10.21 2.46
CA MET A 32 -5.03 -8.76 2.36
C MET A 32 -3.93 -8.35 3.34
N LEU A 33 -2.76 -8.99 3.24
CA LEU A 33 -1.53 -8.34 3.68
C LEU A 33 -1.30 -7.21 2.69
N ALA A 34 -2.00 -6.09 2.94
CA ALA A 34 -1.67 -4.80 2.38
C ALA A 34 -0.18 -4.64 2.63
N ARG A 35 0.64 -4.79 1.59
CA ARG A 35 2.06 -4.49 1.65
C ARG A 35 2.14 -3.05 2.15
N THR A 36 2.59 -2.87 3.39
CA THR A 36 2.72 -1.56 4.03
C THR A 36 3.53 -0.66 3.09
N GLY A 37 2.90 0.42 2.60
CA GLY A 37 3.53 1.35 1.65
C GLY A 37 3.00 1.32 0.21
N MET A 38 2.09 0.41 -0.12
CA MET A 38 1.50 0.30 -1.46
C MET A 38 0.57 1.50 -1.78
N PRO A 39 0.82 2.29 -2.84
CA PRO A 39 -0.02 3.42 -3.22
C PRO A 39 -1.31 2.88 -3.87
N LEU A 40 -2.44 3.07 -3.17
CA LEU A 40 -3.75 2.59 -3.62
C LEU A 40 -4.58 3.71 -4.24
N ASN A 41 -5.37 3.37 -5.24
CA ASN A 41 -6.36 4.25 -5.84
C ASN A 41 -7.67 4.29 -5.02
N GLU A 42 -8.65 5.04 -5.49
CA GLU A 42 -9.98 5.17 -4.86
C GLU A 42 -10.74 3.84 -4.70
N TYR A 43 -10.28 2.76 -5.34
CA TYR A 43 -10.84 1.42 -5.24
C TYR A 43 -9.96 0.44 -4.44
N GLY A 44 -8.92 0.93 -3.76
CA GLY A 44 -8.03 0.07 -2.98
C GLY A 44 -7.11 -0.80 -3.83
N LEU A 45 -6.84 -0.42 -5.10
CA LEU A 45 -5.94 -1.15 -6.01
C LEU A 45 -4.64 -0.36 -6.26
N PRO A 46 -3.51 -1.04 -6.54
CA PRO A 46 -2.26 -0.35 -6.85
C PRO A 46 -2.42 0.65 -7.99
N LEU A 47 -1.84 1.84 -7.81
CA LEU A 47 -1.87 2.92 -8.80
C LEU A 47 -0.91 2.72 -9.96
N CYS A 48 0.21 2.04 -9.72
CA CYS A 48 1.32 1.89 -10.66
C CYS A 48 1.98 0.51 -10.51
N SER A 49 2.90 0.18 -11.41
CA SER A 49 3.69 -1.05 -11.32
C SER A 49 4.53 -1.08 -10.03
N TYR A 50 4.85 -2.28 -9.55
CA TYR A 50 5.74 -2.43 -8.38
C TYR A 50 7.12 -1.81 -8.65
N ARG A 51 7.65 -1.96 -9.86
CA ARG A 51 8.94 -1.37 -10.24
C ARG A 51 8.90 0.15 -10.19
N TYR A 52 7.88 0.76 -10.78
CA TYR A 52 7.69 2.22 -10.72
C TYR A 52 7.59 2.72 -9.28
N HIS A 53 6.84 1.99 -8.43
CA HIS A 53 6.75 2.33 -7.02
C HIS A 53 8.11 2.29 -6.30
N MET A 54 8.94 1.28 -6.58
CA MET A 54 10.29 1.20 -6.01
C MET A 54 11.17 2.37 -6.46
N LEU A 55 11.09 2.77 -7.74
CA LEU A 55 11.82 3.93 -8.25
C LEU A 55 11.40 5.23 -7.55
N GLN A 56 10.10 5.41 -7.28
CA GLN A 56 9.62 6.55 -6.49
C GLN A 56 10.17 6.56 -5.07
N LEU A 57 10.27 5.41 -4.41
CA LEU A 57 10.86 5.33 -3.08
C LEU A 57 12.35 5.69 -3.09
N GLU A 58 13.07 5.24 -4.11
CA GLU A 58 14.49 5.56 -4.28
C GLU A 58 14.70 7.06 -4.58
N ASP A 59 13.87 7.66 -5.44
CA ASP A 59 13.88 9.11 -5.69
C ASP A 59 13.67 9.91 -4.39
N LEU A 60 12.71 9.51 -3.56
CA LEU A 60 12.48 10.15 -2.25
C LEU A 60 13.69 10.03 -1.31
N GLU A 61 14.41 8.91 -1.33
CA GLU A 61 15.64 8.73 -0.56
C GLU A 61 16.78 9.61 -1.07
N ILE A 62 16.91 9.76 -2.40
CA ILE A 62 17.87 10.67 -3.02
C ILE A 62 17.57 12.11 -2.60
N GLN A 63 16.31 12.55 -2.69
CA GLN A 63 15.92 13.91 -2.31
C GLN A 63 16.23 14.20 -0.83
N LYS A 64 15.97 13.24 0.07
CA LYS A 64 16.36 13.35 1.48
C LYS A 64 17.87 13.48 1.65
N SER A 65 18.63 12.71 0.88
CA SER A 65 20.10 12.74 0.92
C SER A 65 20.66 14.06 0.43
N ILE A 66 20.14 14.60 -0.67
CA ILE A 66 20.51 15.93 -1.21
C ILE A 66 20.19 17.02 -0.19
N SER A 67 19.00 16.97 0.41
CA SER A 67 18.59 17.94 1.44
C SER A 67 19.52 17.92 2.65
N LYS A 68 19.87 16.71 3.13
CA LYS A 68 20.84 16.55 4.22
C LYS A 68 22.23 17.08 3.87
N ILE A 69 22.73 16.81 2.65
CA ILE A 69 24.02 17.33 2.19
C ILE A 69 24.02 18.86 2.14
N GLY A 70 22.90 19.46 1.75
CA GLY A 70 22.70 20.90 1.83
C GLY A 70 22.85 21.42 3.25
N GLN A 71 22.15 20.78 4.21
CA GLN A 71 22.24 21.13 5.62
C GLN A 71 23.67 20.96 6.18
N ASP A 72 24.31 19.82 5.91
CA ASP A 72 25.67 19.54 6.38
C ASP A 72 26.69 20.58 5.85
N PHE A 73 26.45 21.14 4.66
CA PHE A 73 27.26 22.25 4.13
C PHE A 73 26.96 23.58 4.84
N GLU A 74 25.69 23.91 5.06
CA GLU A 74 25.29 25.11 5.81
C GLU A 74 25.81 25.10 7.25
N ASP A 75 25.85 23.93 7.87
CA ASP A 75 26.38 23.70 9.22
C ASP A 75 27.93 23.71 9.27
N GLY A 76 28.60 23.82 8.12
CA GLY A 76 30.06 23.84 8.01
C GLY A 76 30.71 22.47 8.24
N ILE A 77 29.94 21.38 8.22
CA ILE A 77 30.45 20.00 8.35
C ILE A 77 31.18 19.59 7.06
N LEU A 78 30.65 20.02 5.91
CA LEU A 78 31.25 19.78 4.59
C LEU A 78 31.97 21.02 4.07
N ASP A 79 33.14 20.82 3.46
CA ASP A 79 33.75 21.87 2.66
C ASP A 79 33.10 22.00 1.28
N PHE A 80 33.36 23.12 0.61
CA PHE A 80 32.77 23.42 -0.71
C PHE A 80 33.10 22.37 -1.79
N ASN A 81 34.31 21.79 -1.77
CA ASN A 81 34.71 20.81 -2.77
C ASN A 81 33.99 19.47 -2.53
N GLN A 82 33.89 19.04 -1.26
CA GLN A 82 33.14 17.86 -0.86
C GLN A 82 31.66 17.99 -1.22
N TRP A 83 31.05 19.12 -0.85
CA TRP A 83 29.66 19.43 -1.19
C TRP A 83 29.43 19.37 -2.70
N ARG A 84 30.28 20.03 -3.51
CA ARG A 84 30.15 20.05 -4.97
C ARG A 84 30.19 18.66 -5.59
N VAL A 85 31.09 17.80 -5.12
CA VAL A 85 31.22 16.43 -5.63
C VAL A 85 30.00 15.59 -5.24
N LEU A 86 29.56 15.68 -3.99
CA LEU A 86 28.39 14.95 -3.49
C LEU A 86 27.11 15.36 -4.20
N VAL A 87 26.86 16.67 -4.33
CA VAL A 87 25.67 17.17 -5.04
C VAL A 87 25.67 16.69 -6.48
N ARG A 88 26.80 16.73 -7.19
CA ARG A 88 26.87 16.25 -8.57
C ARG A 88 26.53 14.76 -8.67
N HIS A 89 27.13 13.93 -7.82
CA HIS A 89 26.85 12.49 -7.78
C HIS A 89 25.37 12.18 -7.55
N TRP A 90 24.73 12.85 -6.59
CA TRP A 90 23.32 12.62 -6.30
C TRP A 90 22.39 13.17 -7.37
N ARG A 91 22.73 14.29 -8.02
CA ARG A 91 21.99 14.81 -9.18
C ARG A 91 22.08 13.88 -10.38
N ASP A 92 23.23 13.26 -10.61
CA ASP A 92 23.40 12.28 -11.69
C ASP A 92 22.54 11.02 -11.41
N LYS A 93 22.48 10.58 -10.15
CA LYS A 93 21.56 9.50 -9.73
C LYS A 93 20.09 9.87 -9.86
N GLU A 94 19.69 11.05 -9.39
CA GLU A 94 18.32 11.56 -9.51
C GLU A 94 17.87 11.54 -10.98
N ARG A 95 18.73 12.00 -11.89
CA ARG A 95 18.47 11.95 -13.33
C ARG A 95 18.29 10.53 -13.85
N ALA A 96 19.18 9.61 -13.47
CA ALA A 96 19.09 8.21 -13.90
C ALA A 96 17.79 7.55 -13.41
N ILE A 97 17.32 7.86 -12.20
CA ILE A 97 16.03 7.36 -11.70
C ILE A 97 14.87 7.98 -12.45
N ALA A 98 14.90 9.29 -12.70
CA ALA A 98 13.86 9.97 -13.47
C ALA A 98 13.74 9.36 -14.88
N GLU A 99 14.86 9.12 -15.56
CA GLU A 99 14.87 8.45 -16.88
C GLU A 99 14.25 7.04 -16.82
N GLN A 100 14.54 6.27 -15.77
CA GLN A 100 13.91 4.95 -15.57
C GLN A 100 12.42 5.03 -15.24
N MET A 101 11.99 6.06 -14.51
CA MET A 101 10.58 6.29 -14.22
C MET A 101 9.81 6.69 -15.48
N ASP A 102 10.39 7.54 -16.33
CA ASP A 102 9.82 7.91 -17.62
C ASP A 102 9.73 6.68 -18.54
N GLU A 103 10.80 5.87 -18.62
CA GLU A 103 10.79 4.62 -19.38
C GLU A 103 9.70 3.66 -18.88
N GLU A 104 9.57 3.48 -17.57
CA GLU A 104 8.53 2.63 -16.97
C GLU A 104 7.13 3.22 -17.15
N MET A 105 6.97 4.54 -17.28
CA MET A 105 5.69 5.16 -17.60
C MET A 105 5.29 4.94 -19.08
N GLU A 106 6.26 4.95 -19.99
CA GLU A 106 6.05 4.71 -21.42
C GLU A 106 5.86 3.23 -21.75
N THR A 107 6.65 2.35 -21.10
CA THR A 107 6.74 0.91 -21.43
C THR A 107 6.13 -0.02 -20.39
N GLY A 108 5.73 0.52 -19.24
CA GLY A 108 5.20 -0.26 -18.13
C GLY A 108 3.83 -0.89 -18.41
N PRO A 109 3.30 -1.62 -17.41
CA PRO A 109 2.05 -2.35 -17.55
C PRO A 109 0.90 -1.43 -17.96
N GLN A 110 0.29 -1.75 -19.10
CA GLN A 110 -0.76 -0.96 -19.75
C GLN A 110 -2.15 -1.29 -19.20
N SER A 111 -2.26 -2.39 -18.44
CA SER A 111 -3.52 -2.83 -17.85
C SER A 111 -3.42 -3.04 -16.35
N LEU A 112 -4.56 -2.89 -15.67
CA LEU A 112 -4.67 -3.16 -14.24
C LEU A 112 -4.30 -4.61 -13.89
N ASN A 113 -4.52 -5.57 -14.79
CA ASN A 113 -4.14 -6.96 -14.59
C ASN A 113 -2.62 -7.10 -14.50
N GLU A 114 -1.89 -6.50 -15.45
CA GLU A 114 -0.42 -6.50 -15.47
C GLU A 114 0.16 -5.73 -14.28
N VAL A 115 -0.48 -4.62 -13.88
CA VAL A 115 -0.12 -3.90 -12.65
C VAL A 115 -0.22 -4.86 -11.47
N LEU A 116 -1.36 -5.52 -11.25
CA LEU A 116 -1.53 -6.49 -10.17
C LEU A 116 -0.49 -7.62 -10.25
N GLN A 117 -0.21 -8.17 -11.43
CA GLN A 117 0.83 -9.17 -11.59
C GLN A 117 2.22 -8.67 -11.16
N SER A 118 2.57 -7.42 -11.47
CA SER A 118 3.83 -6.81 -11.00
C SER A 118 3.94 -6.74 -9.48
N TRP A 119 2.81 -6.70 -8.78
CA TRP A 119 2.72 -6.76 -7.31
C TRP A 119 2.73 -8.18 -6.74
N GLY A 120 2.83 -9.20 -7.58
CA GLY A 120 2.92 -10.61 -7.20
C GLY A 120 1.58 -11.36 -7.17
N TYR A 121 0.50 -10.76 -7.68
CA TYR A 121 -0.78 -11.46 -7.84
C TYR A 121 -0.68 -12.46 -9.00
N THR A 122 -1.30 -13.63 -8.83
CA THR A 122 -1.43 -14.59 -9.95
C THR A 122 -2.40 -14.06 -11.00
N ASP A 123 -2.32 -14.55 -12.23
CA ASP A 123 -3.24 -14.13 -13.30
C ASP A 123 -4.72 -14.37 -12.95
N GLU A 124 -5.00 -15.49 -12.29
CA GLU A 124 -6.35 -15.82 -11.79
C GLU A 124 -6.83 -14.82 -10.72
N GLN A 125 -5.95 -14.46 -9.78
CA GLN A 125 -6.26 -13.50 -8.73
C GLN A 125 -6.47 -12.10 -9.31
N ALA A 126 -5.58 -11.67 -10.21
CA ALA A 126 -5.64 -10.37 -10.84
C ALA A 126 -6.88 -10.23 -11.73
N THR A 127 -7.24 -11.28 -12.48
CA THR A 127 -8.49 -11.33 -13.26
C THR A 127 -9.73 -11.26 -12.36
N LEU A 128 -9.73 -11.97 -11.24
CA LEU A 128 -10.85 -11.97 -10.30
C LEU A 128 -11.04 -10.60 -9.65
N ILE A 129 -9.95 -9.97 -9.21
CA ILE A 129 -9.96 -8.61 -8.64
C ILE A 129 -10.43 -7.59 -9.68
N PHE A 130 -9.95 -7.71 -10.92
CA PHE A 130 -10.37 -6.86 -12.03
C PHE A 130 -11.87 -6.94 -12.30
N ARG A 131 -12.43 -8.15 -12.37
CA ARG A 131 -13.88 -8.36 -12.56
C ARG A 131 -14.70 -7.79 -11.41
N GLN A 132 -14.30 -8.07 -10.17
CA GLN A 132 -14.99 -7.54 -9.00
C GLN A 132 -15.00 -6.01 -8.98
N ASN A 133 -13.88 -5.38 -9.36
CA ASN A 133 -13.77 -3.94 -9.44
C ASN A 133 -14.73 -3.34 -10.50
N LEU A 134 -14.81 -3.97 -11.68
CA LEU A 134 -15.75 -3.58 -12.73
C LEU A 134 -17.20 -3.71 -12.29
N ASP A 135 -17.57 -4.82 -11.68
CA ASP A 135 -18.94 -5.08 -11.20
C ASP A 135 -19.34 -4.03 -10.15
N MET A 136 -18.46 -3.76 -9.19
CA MET A 136 -18.68 -2.73 -8.17
C MET A 136 -18.84 -1.33 -8.79
N ARG A 137 -18.04 -0.99 -9.82
CA ARG A 137 -18.17 0.30 -10.54
C ARG A 137 -19.51 0.42 -11.25
N LEU A 138 -19.97 -0.63 -11.92
CA LEU A 138 -21.26 -0.66 -12.60
C LEU A 138 -22.42 -0.54 -11.61
N GLU A 139 -22.33 -1.23 -10.48
CA GLU A 139 -23.32 -1.15 -9.41
C GLU A 139 -23.37 0.26 -8.81
N ASN A 140 -22.22 0.83 -8.43
CA ASN A 140 -22.13 2.18 -7.88
C ASN A 140 -22.70 3.23 -8.83
N ARG A 141 -22.41 3.12 -10.13
CA ARG A 141 -22.97 4.00 -11.16
C ARG A 141 -24.49 3.86 -11.28
N SER A 142 -24.99 2.64 -11.18
CA SER A 142 -26.43 2.36 -11.22
C SER A 142 -27.17 2.91 -10.01
N ARG A 143 -26.60 2.73 -8.80
CA ARG A 143 -27.12 3.30 -7.56
C ARG A 143 -27.10 4.84 -7.58
N SER A 144 -25.98 5.44 -7.99
CA SER A 144 -25.84 6.89 -8.14
C SER A 144 -26.90 7.47 -9.09
N LYS A 145 -27.10 6.86 -10.27
CA LYS A 145 -28.17 7.28 -11.19
C LYS A 145 -29.55 7.21 -10.54
N ARG A 146 -29.88 6.12 -9.83
CA ARG A 146 -31.18 6.00 -9.13
C ARG A 146 -31.37 7.09 -8.08
N HIS A 147 -30.33 7.50 -7.37
CA HIS A 147 -30.42 8.58 -6.38
C HIS A 147 -30.68 9.96 -7.02
N LEU A 148 -30.13 10.23 -8.21
CA LEU A 148 -30.37 11.48 -8.93
C LEU A 148 -31.80 11.54 -9.50
N TYR A 149 -32.31 10.46 -10.09
CA TYR A 149 -33.69 10.41 -10.58
C TYR A 149 -34.73 10.37 -9.45
N GLY A 150 -34.45 9.70 -8.33
CA GLY A 150 -35.36 9.63 -7.18
C GLY A 150 -35.59 10.98 -6.48
N ARG A 151 -34.65 11.93 -6.60
CA ARG A 151 -34.79 13.29 -6.05
C ARG A 151 -35.68 14.19 -6.91
N ASN A 152 -35.68 13.99 -8.23
CA ASN A 152 -36.48 14.79 -9.17
C ASN A 152 -37.94 14.34 -9.26
N VAL A 153 -38.30 13.15 -8.76
CA VAL A 153 -39.69 12.64 -8.77
C VAL A 153 -40.44 13.00 -7.48
N ARG A 154 -39.77 13.59 -6.48
CA ARG A 154 -40.37 13.96 -5.18
C ARG A 154 -40.46 15.46 -4.91
N GLY A 155 -40.20 16.27 -5.95
CA GLY A 155 -40.41 17.71 -5.93
C GLY A 155 -41.58 18.08 -6.83
N ASP A 156 -42.80 17.80 -6.36
CA ASP A 156 -44.06 18.51 -6.62
C ASP A 156 -44.89 18.45 -5.34
#